data_AF-A0ABD5MVL4-F1
#
_entry.id   AF-A0ABD5MVL4-F1
#
_cell.length_a   1.000
_cell.length_b   1.000
_cell.length_c   1.000
_cell.angle_alpha   90.00
_cell.angle_beta   90.00
_cell.angle_gamma   90.00
#
_symmetry.space_group_name_H-M   'P 1'
#
loop_
_entity.id
_entity.type
_entity.pdbx_description
1 polymer ?
#
loop_
_entity_poly.entity_id
_entity_poly.type
_entity_poly.pdbx_seq_one_letter_code
_entity_poly.pdbx_strand_id
1 'polypeptide(L)'
;MMRTVEVIFVIAILLTTFTITTQFAVLPSPRQTFGTNLRELSYSTLKTLDTQGILSETVFEDSFDPEWGDLQKALSASLPPNIVYNLSVYDLSTNTEGIVTYQLENSISDASFGADSDAASFLVTSPDVTFTQNPQKVGENTEQDITLYILNCDDARGWWITGYTGQSLALDLHRLLSPYFTNTVLVNSTTELKLLLDGNLLPEGVESVNDGVILNTFGEAVPIPEDYCEDGSLEDEGYDDSGSGTYAKYFHTLGSLTRQYNWTWVSIVGYPFYYVTNTGRFQLEQNNFGMFGMEDVQQAGINAFLQGLNSESYNYDPDKVAFEVGQVQLTSGPNEALELCDYYGIYPAPYQTSSRALHQSIIGKYNLDRYAMVFDVENGRIAGATYKHQDGNGAFTAIGLTRIPDIRITALALLMYYRPTVYRSEFGASGTSRLVTLQLGQQGGT
;
A
#
# COMPACT_ATOMS: atom_id res chain seq x y z
N MET A 1 44.80 25.70 -50.34
CA MET A 1 45.07 26.46 -49.09
C MET A 1 43.99 26.28 -48.04
N MET A 2 42.69 26.38 -48.39
CA MET A 2 41.56 26.22 -47.44
C MET A 2 41.53 24.85 -46.73
N ARG A 3 41.78 23.75 -47.46
CA ARG A 3 41.85 22.39 -46.90
C ARG A 3 42.97 22.18 -45.88
N THR A 4 44.07 22.93 -45.98
CA THR A 4 45.20 22.79 -45.04
C THR A 4 44.90 23.46 -43.70
N VAL A 5 44.15 24.57 -43.75
CA VAL A 5 43.73 25.31 -42.54
C VAL A 5 42.68 24.52 -41.75
N GLU A 6 41.70 23.90 -42.42
CA GLU A 6 40.71 23.03 -41.76
C GLU A 6 41.35 21.84 -41.02
N VAL A 7 42.31 21.16 -41.66
CA VAL A 7 42.98 20.01 -41.04
C VAL A 7 43.77 20.42 -39.80
N ILE A 8 44.42 21.58 -39.82
CA ILE A 8 45.14 22.11 -38.65
C ILE A 8 44.16 22.43 -37.51
N PHE A 9 42.98 22.99 -37.81
CA PHE A 9 41.96 23.27 -36.80
C PHE A 9 41.39 22.00 -36.17
N VAL A 10 41.12 20.95 -36.96
CA VAL A 10 40.63 19.67 -36.43
C VAL A 10 41.66 19.03 -35.50
N ILE A 11 42.94 19.04 -35.88
CA ILE A 11 44.03 18.50 -35.05
C ILE A 11 44.14 19.30 -33.74
N ALA A 12 44.05 20.63 -33.80
CA ALA A 12 44.09 21.48 -32.61
C ALA A 12 42.91 21.23 -31.67
N ILE A 13 41.69 21.08 -32.20
CA ILE A 13 40.50 20.77 -31.39
C ILE A 13 40.64 19.40 -30.72
N LEU A 14 41.10 18.38 -31.44
CA LEU A 14 41.29 17.03 -30.87
C LEU A 14 42.36 17.02 -29.78
N LEU A 15 43.50 17.67 -30.00
CA LEU A 15 44.56 17.80 -28.99
C LEU A 15 44.09 18.56 -27.75
N THR A 16 43.36 19.67 -27.95
CA THR A 16 42.86 20.47 -26.83
C THR A 16 41.82 19.69 -26.02
N THR A 17 40.91 18.97 -26.71
CA THR A 17 39.90 18.13 -26.05
C THR A 17 40.56 17.01 -25.26
N PHE A 18 41.56 16.32 -25.84
CA PHE A 18 42.33 15.27 -25.16
C PHE A 18 43.11 15.80 -23.94
N THR A 19 43.66 17.01 -24.03
CA THR A 19 44.42 17.62 -22.93
C THR A 19 43.49 18.04 -21.79
N ILE A 20 42.30 18.56 -22.11
CA ILE A 20 41.29 18.92 -21.11
C ILE A 20 40.73 17.65 -20.43
N THR A 21 40.37 16.60 -21.19
CA THR A 21 39.88 15.35 -20.57
C THR A 21 40.94 14.66 -19.72
N THR A 22 42.23 14.73 -20.08
CA THR A 22 43.31 14.16 -19.26
C THR A 22 43.59 14.95 -17.98
N GLN A 23 43.33 16.26 -17.94
CA GLN A 23 43.43 17.05 -16.70
C GLN A 23 42.22 16.90 -15.77
N PHE A 24 41.03 16.55 -16.29
CA PHE A 24 39.88 16.17 -15.47
C PHE A 24 39.86 14.68 -15.11
N ALA A 25 40.65 13.85 -15.80
CA ALA A 25 40.94 12.46 -15.45
C ALA A 25 42.16 12.34 -14.52
N VAL A 26 42.36 13.31 -13.61
CA VAL A 26 43.26 13.11 -12.47
C VAL A 26 42.57 12.13 -11.53
N LEU A 27 42.82 10.84 -11.76
CA LEU A 27 42.53 9.80 -10.80
C LEU A 27 43.19 10.20 -9.47
N PRO A 28 42.48 10.12 -8.33
CA PRO A 28 43.09 10.38 -7.05
C PRO A 28 44.35 9.52 -6.90
N SER A 29 45.39 10.11 -6.29
CA SER A 29 46.62 9.41 -5.94
C SER A 29 46.29 8.03 -5.36
N PRO A 30 46.89 6.93 -5.84
CA PRO A 30 46.59 5.57 -5.36
C PRO A 30 46.74 5.40 -3.84
N ARG A 31 47.47 6.32 -3.19
CA ARG A 31 47.71 6.33 -1.74
C ARG A 31 46.61 7.04 -0.92
N GLN A 32 45.60 7.64 -1.56
CA GLN A 32 44.56 8.43 -0.86
C GLN A 32 43.13 7.88 -1.02
N THR A 33 42.92 6.82 -1.82
CA THR A 33 41.59 6.21 -2.02
C THR A 33 41.45 4.79 -1.44
N PHE A 34 42.54 4.14 -1.06
CA PHE A 34 42.52 2.78 -0.53
C PHE A 34 42.82 2.77 0.98
N GLY A 35 41.82 3.10 1.78
CA GLY A 35 41.67 2.46 3.09
C GLY A 35 40.90 1.17 2.86
N THR A 36 41.58 0.08 2.49
CA THR A 36 40.94 -1.21 2.14
C THR A 36 40.39 -1.89 3.39
N ASN A 37 39.18 -1.52 3.82
CA ASN A 37 38.38 -2.41 4.65
C ASN A 37 37.92 -3.58 3.76
N LEU A 38 38.76 -4.62 3.67
CA LEU A 38 38.54 -5.79 2.81
C LEU A 38 37.20 -6.47 3.11
N ARG A 39 36.72 -6.41 4.36
CA ARG A 39 35.40 -6.90 4.74
C ARG A 39 34.26 -6.09 4.12
N GLU A 40 34.31 -4.76 4.18
CA GLU A 40 33.30 -3.92 3.52
C GLU A 40 33.30 -4.10 2.00
N LEU A 41 34.49 -4.19 1.39
CA LEU A 41 34.63 -4.49 -0.03
C LEU A 41 33.96 -5.82 -0.35
N SER A 42 34.29 -6.90 0.36
CA SER A 42 33.72 -8.23 0.13
C SER A 42 32.19 -8.25 0.27
N TYR A 43 31.63 -7.60 1.29
CA TYR A 43 30.19 -7.52 1.49
C TYR A 43 29.49 -6.71 0.37
N SER A 44 30.06 -5.57 -0.01
CA SER A 44 29.51 -4.72 -1.06
C SER A 44 29.53 -5.40 -2.43
N THR A 45 30.59 -6.18 -2.72
CA THR A 45 30.70 -6.98 -3.94
C THR A 45 29.63 -8.07 -3.98
N LEU A 46 29.48 -8.84 -2.90
CA LEU A 46 28.44 -9.89 -2.81
C LEU A 46 27.05 -9.30 -3.02
N LYS A 47 26.72 -8.21 -2.31
CA LYS A 47 25.42 -7.54 -2.45
C LYS A 47 25.17 -7.00 -3.87
N THR A 48 26.21 -6.49 -4.53
CA THR A 48 26.09 -5.95 -5.89
C THR A 48 25.82 -7.07 -6.91
N LEU A 49 26.55 -8.19 -6.81
CA LEU A 49 26.36 -9.35 -7.67
C LEU A 49 24.96 -9.98 -7.47
N ASP A 50 24.48 -10.00 -6.24
CA ASP A 50 23.12 -10.47 -5.89
C ASP A 50 22.03 -9.55 -6.44
N THR A 51 22.18 -8.23 -6.28
CA THR A 51 21.22 -7.24 -6.81
C THR A 51 21.12 -7.31 -8.34
N GLN A 52 22.16 -7.79 -9.02
CA GLN A 52 22.20 -8.00 -10.47
C GLN A 52 21.67 -9.37 -10.90
N GLY A 53 21.22 -10.22 -9.97
CA GLY A 53 20.79 -11.60 -10.23
C GLY A 53 21.92 -12.61 -10.42
N ILE A 54 23.13 -12.15 -10.75
CA ILE A 54 24.29 -12.99 -11.07
C ILE A 54 24.66 -13.92 -9.91
N LEU A 55 24.63 -13.44 -8.66
CA LEU A 55 24.94 -14.29 -7.52
C LEU A 55 23.80 -15.28 -7.23
N SER A 56 22.56 -14.80 -7.13
CA SER A 56 21.41 -15.63 -6.78
C SER A 56 21.05 -16.68 -7.82
N GLU A 57 21.23 -16.40 -9.11
CA GLU A 57 20.98 -17.37 -10.18
C GLU A 57 22.05 -18.47 -10.15
N THR A 58 23.33 -18.09 -10.17
CA THR A 58 24.43 -19.06 -10.29
C THR A 58 24.64 -19.91 -9.04
N VAL A 59 24.51 -19.35 -7.83
CA VAL A 59 24.90 -20.09 -6.63
C VAL A 59 23.97 -21.23 -6.30
N PHE A 60 22.84 -21.43 -6.99
CA PHE A 60 21.94 -22.58 -6.86
C PHE A 60 22.07 -23.59 -7.99
N GLU A 61 22.80 -23.26 -9.05
CA GLU A 61 23.09 -24.19 -10.14
C GLU A 61 24.08 -25.29 -9.73
N ASP A 62 24.13 -26.35 -10.53
CA ASP A 62 25.11 -27.43 -10.36
C ASP A 62 26.54 -26.85 -10.45
N SER A 63 27.44 -27.35 -9.61
CA SER A 63 28.87 -26.97 -9.60
C SER A 63 29.58 -27.09 -10.96
N PHE A 64 29.07 -27.89 -11.89
CA PHE A 64 29.59 -28.04 -13.25
C PHE A 64 28.95 -27.10 -14.27
N ASP A 65 28.00 -26.26 -13.87
CA ASP A 65 27.31 -25.34 -14.77
C ASP A 65 28.26 -24.23 -15.27
N PRO A 66 28.25 -23.88 -16.58
CA PRO A 66 29.06 -22.79 -17.12
C PRO A 66 28.82 -21.43 -16.44
N GLU A 67 27.67 -21.18 -15.81
CA GLU A 67 27.36 -19.95 -15.10
C GLU A 67 28.36 -19.64 -13.96
N TRP A 68 28.91 -20.67 -13.32
CA TRP A 68 29.98 -20.49 -12.33
C TRP A 68 31.21 -19.79 -12.92
N GLY A 69 31.50 -20.02 -14.20
CA GLY A 69 32.55 -19.33 -14.94
C GLY A 69 32.22 -17.86 -15.24
N ASP A 70 30.95 -17.53 -15.42
CA ASP A 70 30.49 -16.15 -15.62
C ASP A 70 30.46 -15.37 -14.29
N LEU A 71 30.04 -16.01 -13.20
CA LEU A 71 30.19 -15.46 -11.84
C LEU A 71 31.66 -15.18 -11.52
N GLN A 72 32.58 -16.08 -11.88
CA GLN A 72 34.02 -15.86 -11.68
C GLN A 72 34.54 -14.64 -12.46
N LYS A 73 34.08 -14.44 -13.71
CA LYS A 73 34.44 -13.25 -14.50
C LYS A 73 33.87 -11.97 -13.91
N ALA A 74 32.61 -11.99 -13.49
CA ALA A 74 31.94 -10.85 -12.87
C ALA A 74 32.62 -10.46 -11.54
N LEU A 75 32.98 -11.46 -10.73
CA LEU A 75 33.72 -11.25 -9.48
C LEU A 75 35.10 -10.65 -9.73
N SER A 76 35.85 -11.19 -10.70
CA SER A 76 37.16 -10.68 -11.08
C SER A 76 37.11 -9.25 -11.65
N ALA A 77 36.04 -8.90 -12.37
CA ALA A 77 35.82 -7.55 -12.89
C ALA A 77 35.38 -6.55 -11.82
N SER A 78 34.76 -7.04 -10.73
CA SER A 78 34.25 -6.22 -9.62
C SER A 78 35.31 -5.92 -8.55
N LEU A 79 36.44 -6.62 -8.58
CA LEU A 79 37.52 -6.48 -7.61
C LEU A 79 38.72 -5.71 -8.20
N PRO A 80 39.44 -4.91 -7.39
CA PRO A 80 40.67 -4.27 -7.84
C PRO A 80 41.75 -5.29 -8.28
N PRO A 81 42.62 -4.96 -9.24
CA PRO A 81 43.61 -5.90 -9.80
C PRO A 81 44.64 -6.46 -8.82
N ASN A 82 44.77 -5.86 -7.63
CA ASN A 82 45.69 -6.26 -6.57
C ASN A 82 45.03 -7.04 -5.42
N ILE A 83 43.76 -7.44 -5.61
CA ILE A 83 43.00 -8.24 -4.66
C ILE A 83 42.86 -9.66 -5.21
N VAL A 84 43.11 -10.63 -4.35
CA VAL A 84 42.79 -12.04 -4.59
C VAL A 84 41.57 -12.43 -3.77
N TYR A 85 40.85 -13.45 -4.22
CA TYR A 85 39.59 -13.85 -3.64
C TYR A 85 39.42 -15.37 -3.52
N ASN A 86 38.54 -15.73 -2.59
CA ASN A 86 38.00 -17.07 -2.43
C ASN A 86 36.53 -16.90 -2.03
N LEU A 87 35.66 -17.30 -2.95
CA LEU A 87 34.23 -17.38 -2.73
C LEU A 87 33.91 -18.83 -2.38
N SER A 88 33.27 -19.06 -1.24
CA SER A 88 32.77 -20.38 -0.82
C SER A 88 31.26 -20.29 -0.61
N VAL A 89 30.54 -21.27 -1.15
CA VAL A 89 29.08 -21.37 -1.04
C VAL A 89 28.76 -22.57 -0.17
N TYR A 90 27.97 -22.35 0.87
CA TYR A 90 27.54 -23.37 1.80
C TYR A 90 26.04 -23.59 1.68
N ASP A 91 25.65 -24.84 1.54
CA ASP A 91 24.26 -25.25 1.73
C ASP A 91 23.92 -25.30 3.22
N LEU A 92 22.71 -24.84 3.54
CA LEU A 92 22.18 -24.74 4.89
C LEU A 92 21.21 -25.88 5.12
N SER A 93 21.58 -26.81 5.99
CA SER A 93 20.69 -27.88 6.45
C SER A 93 20.38 -27.70 7.93
N THR A 94 19.12 -27.91 8.32
CA THR A 94 18.72 -27.92 9.73
C THR A 94 18.45 -29.37 10.13
N ASN A 95 19.14 -29.86 11.16
CA ASN A 95 18.89 -31.19 11.67
C ASN A 95 17.56 -31.25 12.45
N THR A 96 17.10 -32.46 12.80
CA THR A 96 15.84 -32.66 13.55
C THR A 96 15.81 -32.03 14.93
N GLU A 97 16.93 -31.50 15.43
CA GLU A 97 17.08 -30.81 16.72
C GLU A 97 17.13 -29.28 16.56
N GLY A 98 16.96 -28.75 15.34
CA GLY A 98 16.97 -27.32 15.06
C GLY A 98 18.37 -26.70 14.94
N ILE A 99 19.42 -27.51 14.86
CA ILE A 99 20.80 -27.04 14.68
C ILE A 99 21.09 -26.87 13.19
N VAL A 100 21.55 -25.68 12.81
CA VAL A 100 21.98 -25.36 11.43
C VAL A 100 23.38 -25.89 11.19
N THR A 101 23.54 -26.73 10.16
CA THR A 101 24.80 -27.24 9.65
C THR A 101 25.12 -26.64 8.29
N TYR A 102 26.39 -26.28 8.09
CA TYR A 102 26.91 -25.69 6.85
C TYR A 102 27.70 -26.75 6.08
N GLN A 103 27.24 -27.10 4.88
CA GLN A 103 27.95 -28.02 4.00
C GLN A 103 28.53 -27.23 2.83
N LEU A 104 29.85 -27.32 2.61
CA LEU A 104 30.47 -26.67 1.46
C LEU A 104 29.92 -27.31 0.18
N GLU A 105 29.30 -26.50 -0.65
CA GLU A 105 28.71 -26.91 -1.93
C GLU A 105 29.70 -26.67 -3.08
N ASN A 106 30.23 -25.45 -3.16
CA ASN A 106 31.20 -25.09 -4.19
C ASN A 106 32.13 -23.96 -3.72
N SER A 107 33.27 -23.80 -4.39
CA SER A 107 34.20 -22.70 -4.14
C SER A 107 34.92 -22.24 -5.40
N ILE A 108 35.06 -20.93 -5.58
CA ILE A 108 35.86 -20.30 -6.62
C ILE A 108 37.01 -19.55 -5.95
N SER A 109 38.25 -19.80 -6.38
CA SER A 109 39.41 -19.05 -5.90
C SER A 109 40.34 -18.70 -7.06
N ASP A 110 41.04 -17.57 -6.94
CA ASP A 110 42.05 -17.14 -7.92
C ASP A 110 43.50 -17.21 -7.38
N ALA A 111 43.69 -17.33 -6.07
CA ALA A 111 44.98 -17.54 -5.45
C ALA A 111 44.88 -18.13 -4.02
N SER A 112 46.04 -18.46 -3.45
CA SER A 112 46.19 -18.73 -2.02
C SER A 112 46.43 -17.45 -1.22
N PHE A 113 45.85 -17.35 -0.03
CA PHE A 113 45.98 -16.18 0.84
C PHE A 113 47.28 -16.14 1.65
N GLY A 114 47.82 -14.94 1.82
CA GLY A 114 48.83 -14.62 2.83
C GLY A 114 48.21 -14.21 4.17
N ALA A 115 49.02 -13.60 5.06
CA ALA A 115 48.59 -13.22 6.41
C ALA A 115 47.55 -12.07 6.46
N ASP A 116 47.42 -11.28 5.39
CA ASP A 116 46.51 -10.14 5.31
C ASP A 116 45.28 -10.47 4.44
N SER A 117 44.28 -11.10 5.05
CA SER A 117 42.98 -11.37 4.43
C SER A 117 41.83 -11.10 5.41
N ASP A 118 40.67 -10.75 4.86
CA ASP A 118 39.42 -10.58 5.62
C ASP A 118 38.25 -11.18 4.80
N ALA A 119 37.13 -11.47 5.46
CA ALA A 119 35.98 -12.10 4.82
C ALA A 119 34.65 -11.50 5.27
N ALA A 120 33.68 -11.49 4.36
CA ALA A 120 32.27 -11.27 4.69
C ALA A 120 31.42 -12.46 4.26
N SER A 121 30.30 -12.62 4.95
CA SER A 121 29.26 -13.60 4.66
C SER A 121 27.98 -12.90 4.22
N PHE A 122 27.28 -13.47 3.26
CA PHE A 122 26.03 -12.97 2.71
C PHE A 122 25.07 -14.16 2.48
N LEU A 123 23.83 -14.02 2.95
CA LEU A 123 22.80 -15.05 2.77
C LEU A 123 22.07 -14.78 1.46
N VAL A 124 22.05 -15.76 0.57
CA VAL A 124 21.43 -15.67 -0.76
C VAL A 124 20.24 -16.62 -0.82
N THR A 125 19.11 -16.16 -1.35
CA THR A 125 17.89 -16.94 -1.55
C THR A 125 17.76 -17.40 -3.00
N SER A 126 17.22 -18.59 -3.21
CA SER A 126 17.03 -19.13 -4.57
C SER A 126 16.04 -18.28 -5.37
N PRO A 127 16.27 -18.06 -6.67
CA PRO A 127 15.38 -17.29 -7.53
C PRO A 127 14.02 -17.98 -7.70
N ASP A 128 13.95 -19.31 -7.48
CA ASP A 128 12.71 -20.11 -7.54
C ASP A 128 11.91 -20.07 -6.25
N VAL A 129 12.44 -19.45 -5.19
CA VAL A 129 11.71 -19.25 -3.93
C VAL A 129 10.73 -18.11 -4.14
N THR A 130 9.48 -18.50 -4.42
CA THR A 130 8.36 -17.57 -4.28
C THR A 130 8.01 -17.47 -2.80
N PHE A 131 8.36 -16.35 -2.20
CA PHE A 131 7.86 -15.97 -0.88
C PHE A 131 6.33 -15.84 -0.99
N THR A 132 5.58 -16.84 -0.53
CA THR A 132 4.15 -16.63 -0.33
C THR A 132 3.97 -15.76 0.91
N GLN A 133 3.68 -14.48 0.67
CA GLN A 133 3.28 -13.55 1.71
C GLN A 133 1.82 -13.86 2.05
N ASN A 134 1.59 -14.65 3.10
CA ASN A 134 0.24 -14.92 3.59
C ASN A 134 -0.05 -13.92 4.71
N PRO A 135 -0.88 -12.89 4.48
CA PRO A 135 -1.29 -12.02 5.56
C PRO A 135 -2.23 -12.79 6.49
N GLN A 136 -2.08 -12.53 7.77
CA GLN A 136 -3.09 -12.78 8.79
C GLN A 136 -4.43 -12.21 8.33
N LYS A 137 -5.50 -12.95 8.59
CA LYS A 137 -6.85 -12.45 8.33
C LYS A 137 -7.21 -11.38 9.35
N VAL A 138 -7.83 -10.30 8.88
CA VAL A 138 -8.36 -9.25 9.74
C VAL A 138 -9.36 -9.87 10.72
N GLY A 139 -9.11 -9.68 12.01
CA GLY A 139 -9.91 -10.24 13.11
C GLY A 139 -9.44 -11.61 13.63
N GLU A 140 -8.47 -12.26 12.99
CA GLU A 140 -7.95 -13.58 13.42
C GLU A 140 -7.39 -13.55 14.85
N ASN A 141 -6.68 -12.49 15.24
CA ASN A 141 -6.15 -12.32 16.60
C ASN A 141 -7.21 -12.16 17.69
N THR A 142 -8.41 -11.72 17.32
CA THR A 142 -9.53 -11.50 18.23
C THR A 142 -10.57 -12.62 18.13
N GLU A 143 -10.28 -13.68 17.36
CA GLU A 143 -11.22 -14.77 17.05
C GLU A 143 -12.52 -14.25 16.41
N GLN A 144 -12.45 -13.11 15.71
CA GLN A 144 -13.56 -12.50 15.00
C GLN A 144 -13.37 -12.66 13.49
N ASP A 145 -14.31 -13.33 12.83
CA ASP A 145 -14.33 -13.39 11.37
C ASP A 145 -14.92 -12.10 10.79
N ILE A 146 -14.05 -11.13 10.51
CA ILE A 146 -14.47 -9.85 9.92
C ILE A 146 -14.74 -10.04 8.42
N THR A 147 -15.96 -9.72 8.00
CA THR A 147 -16.38 -9.76 6.60
C THR A 147 -16.21 -8.39 5.94
N LEU A 148 -15.61 -8.37 4.75
CA LEU A 148 -15.53 -7.18 3.91
C LEU A 148 -16.69 -7.14 2.91
N TYR A 149 -17.59 -6.18 3.07
CA TYR A 149 -18.66 -5.87 2.13
C TYR A 149 -18.23 -4.71 1.22
N ILE A 150 -18.20 -4.92 -0.08
CA ILE A 150 -17.85 -3.90 -1.07
C ILE A 150 -19.08 -3.57 -1.89
N LEU A 151 -19.50 -2.30 -1.87
CA LEU A 151 -20.64 -1.86 -2.65
C LEU A 151 -20.33 -1.97 -4.15
N ASN A 152 -21.19 -2.65 -4.89
CA ASN A 152 -21.06 -2.95 -6.32
C ASN A 152 -22.43 -2.82 -7.04
N CYS A 153 -23.34 -2.03 -6.49
CA CYS A 153 -24.71 -1.84 -6.94
C CYS A 153 -24.81 -1.43 -8.43
N ASP A 154 -25.32 -2.30 -9.30
CA ASP A 154 -25.47 -2.03 -10.74
C ASP A 154 -26.57 -1.00 -11.06
N ASP A 155 -27.53 -0.89 -10.14
CA ASP A 155 -28.64 0.05 -10.10
C ASP A 155 -28.28 1.41 -9.46
N ALA A 156 -27.00 1.71 -9.27
CA ALA A 156 -26.50 2.97 -8.71
C ALA A 156 -25.41 3.63 -9.59
N ARG A 157 -25.21 4.94 -9.40
CA ARG A 157 -24.19 5.74 -10.11
C ARG A 157 -23.17 6.33 -9.15
N GLY A 158 -21.90 6.15 -9.47
CA GLY A 158 -20.82 6.77 -8.72
C GLY A 158 -20.60 8.22 -9.14
N TRP A 159 -20.11 9.04 -8.20
CA TRP A 159 -19.76 10.43 -8.48
C TRP A 159 -18.35 10.74 -7.99
N TRP A 160 -17.66 11.63 -8.70
CA TRP A 160 -16.28 12.04 -8.41
C TRP A 160 -15.22 10.92 -8.41
N ILE A 161 -15.49 9.78 -9.02
CA ILE A 161 -14.55 8.66 -9.18
C ILE A 161 -13.98 8.61 -10.62
N THR A 162 -13.27 9.66 -11.03
CA THR A 162 -12.75 9.80 -12.39
C THR A 162 -11.82 8.63 -12.77
N GLY A 163 -12.08 8.03 -13.94
CA GLY A 163 -11.37 6.83 -14.40
C GLY A 163 -12.01 5.51 -13.95
N TYR A 164 -13.04 5.57 -13.12
CA TYR A 164 -13.75 4.41 -12.58
C TYR A 164 -15.27 4.55 -12.72
N THR A 165 -15.95 3.42 -12.79
CA THR A 165 -17.33 3.30 -12.31
C THR A 165 -17.30 2.76 -10.88
N GLY A 166 -18.41 2.83 -10.14
CA GLY A 166 -18.46 2.23 -8.80
C GLY A 166 -18.09 0.74 -8.83
N GLN A 167 -18.53 0.06 -9.90
CA GLN A 167 -18.27 -1.36 -10.10
C GLN A 167 -16.83 -1.68 -10.48
N SER A 168 -16.21 -0.92 -11.39
CA SER A 168 -14.81 -1.17 -11.74
C SER A 168 -13.88 -0.87 -10.55
N LEU A 169 -14.23 0.12 -9.72
CA LEU A 169 -13.51 0.40 -8.48
C LEU A 169 -13.70 -0.71 -7.44
N ALA A 170 -14.92 -1.22 -7.29
CA ALA A 170 -15.23 -2.35 -6.42
C ALA A 170 -14.42 -3.61 -6.78
N LEU A 171 -14.33 -3.94 -8.06
CA LEU A 171 -13.57 -5.10 -8.53
C LEU A 171 -12.07 -4.97 -8.25
N ASP A 172 -11.48 -3.80 -8.46
CA ASP A 172 -10.06 -3.57 -8.17
C ASP A 172 -9.76 -3.64 -6.67
N LEU A 173 -10.63 -3.05 -5.84
CA LEU A 173 -10.51 -3.13 -4.38
C LEU A 173 -10.75 -4.53 -3.85
N HIS A 174 -11.67 -5.29 -4.43
CA HIS A 174 -11.86 -6.71 -4.13
C HIS A 174 -10.56 -7.49 -4.35
N ARG A 175 -9.93 -7.36 -5.52
CA ARG A 175 -8.65 -8.04 -5.80
C ARG A 175 -7.55 -7.66 -4.80
N LEU A 176 -7.49 -6.39 -4.41
CA LEU A 176 -6.45 -5.86 -3.53
C LEU A 176 -6.67 -6.26 -2.06
N LEU A 177 -7.91 -6.31 -1.58
CA LEU A 177 -8.23 -6.47 -0.17
C LEU A 177 -8.62 -7.90 0.22
N SER A 178 -9.22 -8.69 -0.67
CA SER A 178 -9.65 -10.07 -0.34
C SER A 178 -8.56 -10.97 0.26
N PRO A 179 -7.26 -10.84 -0.08
CA PRO A 179 -6.22 -11.60 0.62
C PRO A 179 -6.18 -11.37 2.13
N TYR A 180 -6.62 -10.21 2.63
CA TYR A 180 -6.57 -9.82 4.04
C TYR A 180 -7.83 -10.17 4.85
N PHE A 181 -8.93 -10.55 4.20
CA PHE A 181 -10.18 -10.87 4.89
C PHE A 181 -10.51 -12.37 4.76
N THR A 182 -11.23 -12.92 5.74
CA THR A 182 -11.76 -14.30 5.66
C THR A 182 -12.83 -14.37 4.58
N ASN A 183 -13.78 -13.42 4.63
CA ASN A 183 -14.89 -13.31 3.70
C ASN A 183 -14.87 -11.95 2.99
N THR A 184 -15.15 -11.95 1.69
CA THR A 184 -15.40 -10.73 0.91
C THR A 184 -16.69 -10.91 0.12
N VAL A 185 -17.60 -9.94 0.22
CA VAL A 185 -18.91 -9.94 -0.45
C VAL A 185 -19.01 -8.70 -1.33
N LEU A 186 -19.31 -8.90 -2.61
CA LEU A 186 -19.76 -7.81 -3.48
C LEU A 186 -21.27 -7.63 -3.33
N VAL A 187 -21.71 -6.43 -2.93
CA VAL A 187 -23.12 -6.07 -2.78
C VAL A 187 -23.61 -5.50 -4.11
N ASN A 188 -24.27 -6.30 -4.93
CA ASN A 188 -24.46 -6.04 -6.37
C ASN A 188 -25.69 -5.20 -6.73
N SER A 189 -26.58 -4.91 -5.78
CA SER A 189 -27.76 -4.06 -6.00
C SER A 189 -28.16 -3.31 -4.74
N THR A 190 -29.01 -2.29 -4.86
CA THR A 190 -29.60 -1.62 -3.70
C THR A 190 -30.53 -2.55 -2.90
N THR A 191 -31.08 -3.61 -3.53
CA THR A 191 -31.83 -4.66 -2.83
C THR A 191 -30.92 -5.53 -1.96
N GLU A 192 -29.74 -5.92 -2.45
CA GLU A 192 -28.76 -6.63 -1.61
C GLU A 192 -28.23 -5.72 -0.49
N LEU A 193 -28.06 -4.42 -0.75
CA LEU A 193 -27.73 -3.45 0.29
C LEU A 193 -28.81 -3.40 1.37
N LYS A 194 -30.09 -3.43 1.02
CA LYS A 194 -31.18 -3.55 2.00
C LYS A 194 -31.02 -4.77 2.89
N LEU A 195 -30.72 -5.93 2.31
CA LEU A 195 -30.46 -7.16 3.08
C LEU A 195 -29.27 -7.01 4.02
N LEU A 196 -28.21 -6.31 3.63
CA LEU A 196 -27.08 -6.01 4.50
C LEU A 196 -27.48 -5.09 5.66
N LEU A 197 -28.21 -4.01 5.38
CA LEU A 197 -28.70 -3.06 6.39
C LEU A 197 -29.65 -3.72 7.40
N ASP A 198 -30.45 -4.68 6.95
CA ASP A 198 -31.34 -5.47 7.80
C ASP A 198 -30.61 -6.59 8.59
N GLY A 199 -29.30 -6.77 8.38
CA GLY A 199 -28.49 -7.79 9.04
C GLY A 199 -28.62 -9.20 8.45
N ASN A 200 -29.16 -9.33 7.24
CA ASN A 200 -29.51 -10.60 6.61
C ASN A 200 -28.55 -11.04 5.49
N LEU A 201 -27.66 -10.17 4.99
CA LEU A 201 -26.69 -10.51 3.95
C LEU A 201 -25.44 -11.18 4.54
N LEU A 202 -25.47 -12.51 4.68
CA LEU A 202 -24.42 -13.29 5.32
C LEU A 202 -23.74 -14.25 4.32
N PRO A 203 -22.39 -14.28 4.28
CA PRO A 203 -21.66 -15.38 3.65
C PRO A 203 -21.97 -16.73 4.31
N GLU A 204 -21.66 -17.83 3.63
CA GLU A 204 -21.79 -19.17 4.20
C GLU A 204 -20.89 -19.31 5.45
N GLY A 205 -21.47 -19.79 6.55
CA GLY A 205 -20.78 -19.98 7.82
C GLY A 205 -20.65 -18.74 8.70
N VAL A 206 -21.16 -17.58 8.27
CA VAL A 206 -21.15 -16.34 9.07
C VAL A 206 -22.49 -16.19 9.79
N GLU A 207 -22.45 -16.01 11.12
CA GLU A 207 -23.66 -15.97 11.97
C GLU A 207 -24.30 -14.57 12.06
N SER A 208 -23.54 -13.50 11.80
CA SER A 208 -24.06 -12.13 11.86
C SER A 208 -23.23 -11.17 11.01
N VAL A 209 -23.82 -10.03 10.63
CA VAL A 209 -23.13 -8.95 9.92
C VAL A 209 -22.20 -8.12 10.82
N ASN A 210 -22.15 -8.41 12.12
CA ASN A 210 -21.41 -7.61 13.09
C ASN A 210 -19.91 -7.55 12.77
N ASP A 211 -19.26 -6.49 13.23
CA ASP A 211 -17.82 -6.25 13.09
C ASP A 211 -17.32 -6.13 11.64
N GLY A 212 -18.23 -6.13 10.66
CA GLY A 212 -17.93 -6.04 9.24
C GLY A 212 -17.35 -4.69 8.79
N VAL A 213 -16.73 -4.70 7.60
CA VAL A 213 -16.24 -3.50 6.91
C VAL A 213 -17.14 -3.23 5.71
N ILE A 214 -17.70 -2.03 5.60
CA ILE A 214 -18.51 -1.62 4.45
C ILE A 214 -17.74 -0.58 3.63
N LEU A 215 -17.41 -0.94 2.39
CA LEU A 215 -16.60 -0.13 1.50
C LEU A 215 -17.45 0.54 0.43
N ASN A 216 -17.66 1.85 0.55
CA ASN A 216 -18.36 2.63 -0.46
C ASN A 216 -17.44 3.00 -1.63
N THR A 217 -17.75 2.44 -2.80
CA THR A 217 -17.01 2.65 -4.06
C THR A 217 -17.68 3.67 -4.98
N PHE A 218 -18.81 4.25 -4.58
CA PHE A 218 -19.58 5.22 -5.37
C PHE A 218 -19.14 6.67 -5.15
N GLY A 219 -18.01 6.87 -4.47
CA GLY A 219 -17.40 8.18 -4.22
C GLY A 219 -18.21 9.00 -3.21
N GLU A 220 -18.64 10.20 -3.62
CA GLU A 220 -19.50 11.07 -2.79
C GLU A 220 -20.93 10.56 -2.67
N ALA A 221 -21.34 9.68 -3.60
CA ALA A 221 -22.66 9.08 -3.60
C ALA A 221 -22.68 7.77 -2.80
N VAL A 222 -23.82 7.48 -2.18
CA VAL A 222 -24.07 6.19 -1.52
C VAL A 222 -25.34 5.57 -2.12
N PRO A 223 -25.30 4.28 -2.53
CA PRO A 223 -26.50 3.58 -2.95
C PRO A 223 -27.59 3.60 -1.86
N ILE A 224 -28.84 3.84 -2.25
CA ILE A 224 -29.99 3.84 -1.35
C ILE A 224 -31.05 2.81 -1.82
N PRO A 225 -31.48 1.87 -0.95
CA PRO A 225 -32.63 1.03 -1.24
C PRO A 225 -33.92 1.83 -1.35
N GLU A 226 -34.82 1.42 -2.26
CA GLU A 226 -36.10 2.11 -2.49
C GLU A 226 -36.97 2.20 -1.23
N ASP A 227 -36.84 1.25 -0.30
CA ASP A 227 -37.54 1.27 0.99
C ASP A 227 -37.26 2.53 1.81
N TYR A 228 -36.05 3.08 1.74
CA TYR A 228 -35.66 4.29 2.47
C TYR A 228 -35.99 5.59 1.71
N CYS A 229 -36.50 5.47 0.48
CA CYS A 229 -36.84 6.64 -0.31
C CYS A 229 -38.17 7.27 0.15
N GLU A 230 -38.48 8.49 -0.31
CA GLU A 230 -39.82 9.08 -0.18
C GLU A 230 -40.88 8.09 -0.73
N ASP A 231 -42.03 7.96 -0.05
CA ASP A 231 -43.06 6.94 -0.28
C ASP A 231 -42.63 5.47 -0.05
N GLY A 232 -41.43 5.23 0.47
CA GLY A 232 -40.88 3.92 0.79
C GLY A 232 -41.40 3.32 2.09
N SER A 233 -41.16 2.02 2.29
CA SER A 233 -41.61 1.30 3.51
C SER A 233 -40.91 1.73 4.80
N LEU A 234 -39.70 2.31 4.67
CA LEU A 234 -38.83 2.85 5.71
C LEU A 234 -38.53 4.34 5.46
N GLU A 235 -39.48 5.06 4.85
CA GLU A 235 -39.36 6.51 4.59
C GLU A 235 -38.97 7.27 5.87
N ASP A 236 -39.58 6.93 7.00
CA ASP A 236 -39.29 7.54 8.32
C ASP A 236 -37.83 7.38 8.77
N GLU A 237 -37.05 6.48 8.18
CA GLU A 237 -35.64 6.26 8.48
C GLU A 237 -34.71 6.82 7.40
N GLY A 238 -35.22 7.08 6.19
CA GLY A 238 -34.41 7.48 5.04
C GLY A 238 -34.63 8.91 4.57
N TYR A 239 -35.83 9.44 4.77
CA TYR A 239 -36.26 10.73 4.26
C TYR A 239 -36.75 11.63 5.39
N ASP A 240 -36.34 12.90 5.31
CA ASP A 240 -36.82 13.97 6.17
C ASP A 240 -37.71 14.88 5.32
N ASP A 241 -39.01 14.82 5.59
CA ASP A 241 -40.06 15.59 4.91
C ASP A 241 -40.12 17.05 5.39
N SER A 242 -39.28 17.45 6.35
CA SER A 242 -39.25 18.82 6.83
C SER A 242 -38.67 19.79 5.79
N GLY A 243 -39.37 20.90 5.58
CA GLY A 243 -38.93 21.94 4.64
C GLY A 243 -39.04 21.51 3.17
N SER A 244 -37.90 21.34 2.49
CA SER A 244 -37.83 21.00 1.06
C SER A 244 -37.67 19.50 0.77
N GLY A 245 -37.67 18.65 1.80
CA GLY A 245 -37.35 17.23 1.65
C GLY A 245 -35.84 16.99 1.57
N THR A 246 -35.31 15.98 2.26
CA THR A 246 -33.90 15.57 2.14
C THR A 246 -33.65 14.13 2.56
N TYR A 247 -32.67 13.48 1.90
CA TYR A 247 -32.20 12.14 2.26
C TYR A 247 -31.06 12.16 3.31
N ALA A 248 -30.86 13.27 4.03
CA ALA A 248 -29.89 13.33 5.13
C ALA A 248 -30.19 12.30 6.23
N LYS A 249 -31.48 11.99 6.45
CA LYS A 249 -31.92 11.02 7.46
C LYS A 249 -31.42 9.60 7.17
N TYR A 250 -31.35 9.20 5.90
CA TYR A 250 -30.74 7.93 5.51
C TYR A 250 -29.31 7.80 6.01
N PHE A 251 -28.50 8.87 5.93
CA PHE A 251 -27.14 8.84 6.44
C PHE A 251 -27.07 8.76 7.96
N HIS A 252 -28.01 9.37 8.69
CA HIS A 252 -28.15 9.15 10.13
C HIS A 252 -28.45 7.69 10.47
N THR A 253 -29.34 7.06 9.70
CA THR A 253 -29.61 5.62 9.83
C THR A 253 -28.36 4.78 9.56
N LEU A 254 -27.60 5.07 8.50
CA LEU A 254 -26.33 4.38 8.24
C LEU A 254 -25.31 4.56 9.38
N GLY A 255 -25.23 5.75 9.97
CA GLY A 255 -24.38 6.00 11.15
C GLY A 255 -24.82 5.18 12.35
N SER A 256 -26.13 5.13 12.60
CA SER A 256 -26.74 4.35 13.68
C SER A 256 -26.50 2.85 13.51
N LEU A 257 -26.66 2.31 12.29
CA LEU A 257 -26.37 0.92 11.95
C LEU A 257 -24.87 0.61 12.05
N THR A 258 -24.00 1.53 11.62
CA THR A 258 -22.55 1.41 11.78
C THR A 258 -22.17 1.25 13.25
N ARG A 259 -22.82 2.02 14.14
CA ARG A 259 -22.66 1.86 15.59
C ARG A 259 -23.27 0.55 16.09
N GLN A 260 -24.49 0.22 15.68
CA GLN A 260 -25.25 -0.94 16.17
C GLN A 260 -24.54 -2.27 15.87
N TYR A 261 -24.08 -2.45 14.63
CA TYR A 261 -23.40 -3.66 14.19
C TYR A 261 -21.87 -3.58 14.35
N ASN A 262 -21.35 -2.51 14.97
CA ASN A 262 -19.92 -2.26 15.11
C ASN A 262 -19.16 -2.30 13.78
N TRP A 263 -19.74 -1.73 12.72
CA TRP A 263 -19.10 -1.71 11.41
C TRP A 263 -17.98 -0.68 11.32
N THR A 264 -17.07 -0.91 10.37
CA THR A 264 -16.23 0.16 9.82
C THR A 264 -16.78 0.58 8.47
N TRP A 265 -17.39 1.78 8.40
CA TRP A 265 -17.81 2.37 7.13
C TRP A 265 -16.63 3.09 6.48
N VAL A 266 -16.41 2.88 5.18
CA VAL A 266 -15.28 3.47 4.44
C VAL A 266 -15.78 4.32 3.29
N SER A 267 -15.34 5.58 3.24
CA SER A 267 -15.56 6.50 2.13
C SER A 267 -14.21 6.90 1.51
N ILE A 268 -14.07 6.71 0.20
CA ILE A 268 -12.77 6.70 -0.50
C ILE A 268 -12.44 8.03 -1.17
N VAL A 269 -13.46 8.73 -1.69
CA VAL A 269 -13.29 9.90 -2.56
C VAL A 269 -14.35 10.94 -2.25
N GLY A 270 -13.94 12.20 -2.28
CA GLY A 270 -14.85 13.32 -2.27
C GLY A 270 -15.43 13.65 -0.87
N TYR A 271 -16.46 14.51 -0.84
CA TYR A 271 -17.30 14.75 0.33
C TYR A 271 -18.10 13.48 0.65
N PRO A 272 -17.84 12.79 1.77
CA PRO A 272 -18.63 11.63 2.14
C PRO A 272 -20.10 12.01 2.30
N PHE A 273 -21.00 11.14 1.83
CA PHE A 273 -22.45 11.26 2.04
C PHE A 273 -23.07 12.52 1.41
N TYR A 274 -22.53 13.01 0.30
CA TYR A 274 -23.07 14.21 -0.35
C TYR A 274 -24.28 13.90 -1.24
N TYR A 275 -24.35 12.69 -1.79
CA TYR A 275 -25.45 12.25 -2.65
C TYR A 275 -25.98 10.89 -2.23
N VAL A 276 -27.26 10.65 -2.46
CA VAL A 276 -27.82 9.29 -2.54
C VAL A 276 -27.99 8.91 -4.00
N THR A 277 -27.88 7.62 -4.33
CA THR A 277 -28.03 7.14 -5.70
C THR A 277 -28.85 5.87 -5.81
N ASN A 278 -29.78 5.87 -6.76
CA ASN A 278 -30.61 4.75 -7.18
C ASN A 278 -31.19 5.13 -8.54
N THR A 279 -30.78 4.44 -9.59
CA THR A 279 -31.18 4.74 -10.98
C THR A 279 -32.63 4.38 -11.28
N GLY A 280 -33.25 3.52 -10.47
CA GLY A 280 -34.66 3.19 -10.53
C GLY A 280 -35.55 4.24 -9.88
N ARG A 281 -35.19 4.72 -8.68
CA ARG A 281 -35.94 5.78 -7.98
C ARG A 281 -35.71 7.16 -8.61
N PHE A 282 -34.45 7.52 -8.87
CA PHE A 282 -34.05 8.87 -9.24
C PHE A 282 -33.90 9.04 -10.76
N GLN A 283 -34.85 8.52 -11.53
CA GLN A 283 -34.75 8.47 -13.00
C GLN A 283 -34.70 9.86 -13.66
N LEU A 284 -35.36 10.85 -13.06
CA LEU A 284 -35.49 12.21 -13.62
C LEU A 284 -34.67 13.25 -12.84
N GLU A 285 -34.17 12.84 -11.69
CA GLU A 285 -33.36 13.59 -10.76
C GLU A 285 -31.89 13.46 -11.17
N GLN A 286 -31.17 14.57 -11.04
CA GLN A 286 -29.77 14.64 -11.41
C GLN A 286 -29.01 15.49 -10.40
N ASN A 287 -27.72 15.21 -10.25
CA ASN A 287 -26.87 16.13 -9.52
C ASN A 287 -26.69 17.47 -10.25
N ASN A 288 -26.03 18.41 -9.58
CA ASN A 288 -25.72 19.75 -10.09
C ASN A 288 -24.83 19.77 -11.36
N PHE A 289 -24.40 18.61 -11.87
CA PHE A 289 -23.53 18.44 -13.03
C PHE A 289 -24.17 17.60 -14.16
N GLY A 290 -25.46 17.26 -14.04
CA GLY A 290 -26.20 16.57 -15.08
C GLY A 290 -26.08 15.04 -15.07
N MET A 291 -25.66 14.44 -13.96
CA MET A 291 -25.67 12.99 -13.78
C MET A 291 -27.01 12.55 -13.20
N PHE A 292 -27.80 11.82 -13.98
CA PHE A 292 -29.08 11.26 -13.55
C PHE A 292 -28.92 10.05 -12.61
N GLY A 293 -29.95 9.75 -11.81
CA GLY A 293 -29.96 8.61 -10.90
C GLY A 293 -29.45 8.93 -9.49
N MET A 294 -29.43 10.21 -9.10
CA MET A 294 -28.94 10.65 -7.79
C MET A 294 -29.60 11.95 -7.33
N GLU A 295 -29.71 12.10 -6.01
CA GLU A 295 -30.29 13.27 -5.34
C GLU A 295 -29.26 13.89 -4.37
N ASP A 296 -29.24 15.22 -4.29
CA ASP A 296 -28.29 15.98 -3.48
C ASP A 296 -28.73 16.07 -2.01
N VAL A 297 -27.81 15.74 -1.10
CA VAL A 297 -27.98 15.87 0.36
C VAL A 297 -27.05 16.94 0.93
N GLN A 298 -26.04 17.34 0.16
CA GLN A 298 -25.05 18.35 0.50
C GLN A 298 -24.27 18.03 1.78
N GLN A 299 -23.89 19.06 2.54
CA GLN A 299 -23.06 18.89 3.75
C GLN A 299 -23.81 18.22 4.90
N ALA A 300 -25.15 18.17 4.84
CA ALA A 300 -25.96 17.59 5.91
C ALA A 300 -25.72 16.08 6.08
N GLY A 301 -25.35 15.36 5.02
CA GLY A 301 -25.22 13.91 5.08
C GLY A 301 -24.10 13.44 6.01
N ILE A 302 -22.92 14.07 5.95
CA ILE A 302 -21.82 13.71 6.87
C ILE A 302 -22.15 14.04 8.33
N ASN A 303 -22.84 15.17 8.58
CA ASN A 303 -23.25 15.50 9.95
C ASN A 303 -24.29 14.51 10.46
N ALA A 304 -25.27 14.16 9.64
CA ALA A 304 -26.29 13.17 9.98
C ALA A 304 -25.67 11.79 10.27
N PHE A 305 -24.73 11.32 9.45
CA PHE A 305 -23.97 10.10 9.69
C PHE A 305 -23.24 10.13 11.04
N LEU A 306 -22.54 11.24 11.34
CA LEU A 306 -21.80 11.38 12.60
C LEU A 306 -22.73 11.47 13.82
N GLN A 307 -23.90 12.10 13.70
CA GLN A 307 -24.93 12.09 14.74
C GLN A 307 -25.42 10.66 15.02
N GLY A 308 -25.73 9.88 13.98
CA GLY A 308 -26.14 8.48 14.12
C GLY A 308 -25.04 7.62 14.77
N LEU A 309 -23.79 7.79 14.33
CA LEU A 309 -22.63 7.12 14.93
C LEU A 309 -22.45 7.50 16.41
N ASN A 310 -22.75 8.74 16.78
CA ASN A 310 -22.70 9.26 18.15
C ASN A 310 -23.97 8.94 18.97
N SER A 311 -24.92 8.18 18.41
CA SER A 311 -26.21 7.87 19.05
C SER A 311 -27.04 9.11 19.42
N GLU A 312 -26.88 10.21 18.70
CA GLU A 312 -27.71 11.41 18.81
C GLU A 312 -29.01 11.24 18.02
N SER A 313 -30.07 11.91 18.45
CA SER A 313 -31.28 12.01 17.63
C SER A 313 -30.99 12.79 16.36
N TYR A 314 -31.55 12.37 15.23
CA TYR A 314 -31.42 13.09 13.97
C TYR A 314 -31.88 14.54 14.11
N ASN A 315 -31.01 15.46 13.70
CA ASN A 315 -31.31 16.86 13.50
C ASN A 315 -30.60 17.35 12.23
N TYR A 316 -31.35 17.94 11.30
CA TYR A 316 -30.78 18.49 10.08
C TYR A 316 -29.72 19.55 10.41
N ASP A 317 -28.49 19.32 9.95
CA ASP A 317 -27.32 20.17 10.21
C ASP A 317 -26.57 20.44 8.91
N PRO A 318 -26.76 21.60 8.26
CA PRO A 318 -26.08 21.95 7.01
C PRO A 318 -24.66 22.50 7.22
N ASP A 319 -24.14 22.51 8.45
CA ASP A 319 -22.83 23.12 8.72
C ASP A 319 -21.70 22.36 8.01
N LYS A 320 -20.75 23.12 7.47
CA LYS A 320 -19.63 22.55 6.73
C LYS A 320 -18.56 22.00 7.67
N VAL A 321 -18.34 20.68 7.62
CA VAL A 321 -17.28 19.99 8.39
C VAL A 321 -16.11 19.46 7.55
N ALA A 322 -16.25 19.46 6.22
CA ALA A 322 -15.24 18.98 5.27
C ALA A 322 -14.72 20.12 4.39
N PHE A 323 -13.40 20.16 4.13
CA PHE A 323 -12.71 21.28 3.50
C PHE A 323 -11.66 20.87 2.48
N GLU A 324 -11.44 21.75 1.50
CA GLU A 324 -10.35 21.60 0.54
C GLU A 324 -9.03 22.05 1.13
N VAL A 325 -8.04 21.16 1.06
CA VAL A 325 -6.68 21.40 1.60
C VAL A 325 -5.61 21.39 0.51
N GLY A 326 -5.91 20.87 -0.68
CA GLY A 326 -4.96 20.81 -1.79
C GLY A 326 -4.07 19.59 -1.70
N GLN A 327 -2.76 19.76 -1.86
CA GLN A 327 -1.82 18.65 -1.76
C GLN A 327 -1.67 18.19 -0.31
N VAL A 328 -1.66 16.87 -0.10
CA VAL A 328 -1.43 16.22 1.19
C VAL A 328 -0.34 15.17 1.04
N GLN A 329 0.40 14.91 2.13
CA GLN A 329 1.53 14.00 2.16
C GLN A 329 1.24 12.83 3.08
N LEU A 330 1.76 11.65 2.73
CA LEU A 330 1.70 10.48 3.61
C LEU A 330 2.44 10.74 4.91
N THR A 331 1.88 10.27 6.02
CA THR A 331 2.49 10.37 7.34
C THR A 331 3.84 9.64 7.39
N SER A 332 4.83 10.29 8.01
CA SER A 332 6.23 9.88 8.03
C SER A 332 6.73 9.68 9.46
N GLY A 333 6.52 8.47 9.98
CA GLY A 333 6.84 8.13 11.35
C GLY A 333 6.78 6.63 11.61
N PRO A 334 7.25 6.18 12.78
CA PRO A 334 7.22 4.78 13.13
C PRO A 334 5.77 4.30 13.24
N ASN A 335 5.44 3.18 12.60
CA ASN A 335 4.10 2.64 12.45
C ASN A 335 3.13 3.60 11.74
N GLU A 336 3.60 4.46 10.84
CA GLU A 336 2.74 5.35 10.04
C GLU A 336 2.68 4.93 8.56
N ALA A 337 2.07 5.73 7.70
CA ALA A 337 1.72 5.34 6.34
C ALA A 337 2.92 4.87 5.52
N LEU A 338 4.02 5.63 5.51
CA LEU A 338 5.20 5.28 4.71
C LEU A 338 5.89 3.98 5.15
N GLU A 339 6.04 3.73 6.45
CA GLU A 339 6.62 2.47 6.93
C GLU A 339 5.69 1.28 6.62
N LEU A 340 4.37 1.50 6.68
CA LEU A 340 3.40 0.45 6.38
C LEU A 340 3.26 0.18 4.88
N CYS A 341 3.59 1.14 4.03
CA CYS A 341 3.79 0.89 2.60
C CYS A 341 4.87 -0.18 2.39
N ASP A 342 6.02 -0.05 3.06
CA ASP A 342 7.12 -1.02 2.99
C ASP A 342 6.71 -2.37 3.58
N TYR A 343 6.04 -2.37 4.73
CA TYR A 343 5.61 -3.58 5.43
C TYR A 343 4.61 -4.42 4.62
N TYR A 344 3.61 -3.76 4.02
CA TYR A 344 2.57 -4.43 3.22
C TYR A 344 2.89 -4.53 1.72
N GLY A 345 3.98 -3.91 1.26
CA GLY A 345 4.34 -3.86 -0.16
C GLY A 345 3.36 -3.05 -1.02
N ILE A 346 2.67 -2.07 -0.42
CA ILE A 346 1.67 -1.24 -1.09
C ILE A 346 2.22 0.18 -1.20
N TYR A 347 2.57 0.59 -2.42
CA TYR A 347 3.27 1.85 -2.68
C TYR A 347 2.39 2.86 -3.45
N PRO A 348 1.46 3.58 -2.78
CA PRO A 348 0.76 4.71 -3.40
C PRO A 348 1.72 5.85 -3.70
N ALA A 349 1.27 6.83 -4.50
CA ALA A 349 2.06 8.06 -4.65
C ALA A 349 2.19 8.77 -3.28
N PRO A 350 3.40 9.25 -2.91
CA PRO A 350 3.66 9.83 -1.58
C PRO A 350 2.95 11.16 -1.34
N TYR A 351 2.46 11.79 -2.41
CA TYR A 351 1.64 12.99 -2.38
C TYR A 351 0.33 12.70 -3.10
N GLN A 352 -0.75 13.18 -2.52
CA GLN A 352 -2.10 13.11 -3.10
C GLN A 352 -2.72 14.51 -3.10
N THR A 353 -3.83 14.67 -3.81
CA THR A 353 -4.66 15.87 -3.65
C THR A 353 -5.89 15.49 -2.85
N SER A 354 -6.13 16.22 -1.76
CA SER A 354 -7.34 16.12 -0.95
C SER A 354 -8.15 17.39 -1.05
N SER A 355 -9.38 17.24 -1.51
CA SER A 355 -10.32 18.34 -1.61
C SER A 355 -11.29 18.37 -0.42
N ARG A 356 -11.24 17.39 0.49
CA ARG A 356 -12.38 17.05 1.36
C ARG A 356 -11.97 16.52 2.75
N ALA A 357 -10.92 17.12 3.30
CA ALA A 357 -10.41 16.81 4.63
C ALA A 357 -11.41 17.23 5.73
N LEU A 358 -11.63 16.36 6.70
CA LEU A 358 -12.53 16.65 7.83
C LEU A 358 -11.86 17.55 8.85
N HIS A 359 -12.59 18.54 9.36
CA HIS A 359 -12.10 19.43 10.39
C HIS A 359 -11.96 18.69 11.73
N GLN A 360 -10.85 18.89 12.45
CA GLN A 360 -10.57 18.17 13.70
C GLN A 360 -11.63 18.37 14.80
N SER A 361 -12.49 19.39 14.71
CA SER A 361 -13.57 19.61 15.69
C SER A 361 -14.57 18.46 15.74
N ILE A 362 -14.70 17.65 14.67
CA ILE A 362 -15.61 16.49 14.69
C ILE A 362 -15.23 15.47 15.78
N ILE A 363 -13.95 15.42 16.15
CA ILE A 363 -13.41 14.50 17.16
C ILE A 363 -14.09 14.78 18.51
N GLY A 364 -14.08 16.04 18.93
CA GLY A 364 -14.74 16.46 20.17
C GLY A 364 -16.26 16.58 20.07
N LYS A 365 -16.81 16.95 18.90
CA LYS A 365 -18.26 17.10 18.70
C LYS A 365 -18.98 15.75 18.79
N TYR A 366 -18.39 14.68 18.25
CA TYR A 366 -19.04 13.37 18.09
C TYR A 366 -18.32 12.23 18.83
N ASN A 367 -17.55 12.54 19.88
CA ASN A 367 -16.86 11.58 20.74
C ASN A 367 -16.06 10.51 19.97
N LEU A 368 -15.18 10.97 19.07
CA LEU A 368 -14.39 10.09 18.21
C LEU A 368 -12.93 10.05 18.67
N ASP A 369 -12.32 8.89 18.57
CA ASP A 369 -10.87 8.70 18.63
C ASP A 369 -10.32 8.49 17.23
N ARG A 370 -9.13 9.04 16.98
CA ARG A 370 -8.52 9.07 15.66
C ARG A 370 -7.41 8.02 15.55
N TYR A 371 -7.54 7.16 14.55
CA TYR A 371 -6.62 6.07 14.22
C TYR A 371 -6.19 6.14 12.75
N ALA A 372 -5.17 5.35 12.40
CA ALA A 372 -4.73 5.14 11.01
C ALA A 372 -4.60 6.44 10.20
N MET A 373 -3.82 7.39 10.73
CA MET A 373 -3.54 8.67 10.06
C MET A 373 -2.77 8.44 8.76
N VAL A 374 -3.47 8.45 7.63
CA VAL A 374 -2.87 8.19 6.32
C VAL A 374 -2.07 9.40 5.84
N PHE A 375 -2.61 10.60 6.06
CA PHE A 375 -2.01 11.86 5.64
C PHE A 375 -1.74 12.78 6.82
N ASP A 376 -0.71 13.62 6.69
CA ASP A 376 -0.40 14.66 7.66
C ASP A 376 -1.58 15.63 7.85
N VAL A 377 -1.69 16.17 9.07
CA VAL A 377 -2.74 17.15 9.40
C VAL A 377 -2.38 18.49 8.80
N GLU A 378 -3.27 19.03 7.97
CA GLU A 378 -3.07 20.31 7.30
C GLU A 378 -4.06 21.36 7.85
N ASN A 379 -3.55 22.38 8.52
CA ASN A 379 -4.35 23.49 9.06
C ASN A 379 -5.56 23.02 9.92
N GLY A 380 -5.35 22.01 10.78
CA GLY A 380 -6.40 21.44 11.63
C GLY A 380 -7.43 20.58 10.88
N ARG A 381 -7.11 20.14 9.65
CA ARG A 381 -7.96 19.28 8.82
C ARG A 381 -7.24 17.98 8.53
N ILE A 382 -8.00 16.90 8.54
CA ILE A 382 -7.51 15.52 8.43
C ILE A 382 -8.03 14.94 7.13
N ALA A 383 -7.14 14.73 6.18
CA ALA A 383 -7.47 14.28 4.83
C ALA A 383 -7.70 12.78 4.70
N GLY A 384 -7.23 11.98 5.66
CA GLY A 384 -7.31 10.53 5.62
C GLY A 384 -7.06 9.93 6.99
N ALA A 385 -8.10 9.39 7.63
CA ALA A 385 -8.00 8.71 8.91
C ALA A 385 -9.20 7.80 9.16
N THR A 386 -9.07 6.92 10.15
CA THR A 386 -10.18 6.17 10.73
C THR A 386 -10.61 6.82 12.04
N TYR A 387 -11.89 7.14 12.17
CA TYR A 387 -12.51 7.71 13.37
C TYR A 387 -13.33 6.63 14.04
N LYS A 388 -12.89 6.15 15.20
CA LYS A 388 -13.60 5.15 15.99
C LYS A 388 -14.40 5.86 17.09
N HIS A 389 -15.64 5.45 17.34
CA HIS A 389 -16.40 6.01 18.45
C HIS A 389 -15.81 5.59 19.80
N GLN A 390 -15.82 6.49 20.79
CA GLN A 390 -15.19 6.27 22.11
C GLN A 390 -15.86 5.16 22.94
N ASP A 391 -17.14 4.86 22.71
CA ASP A 391 -17.81 3.70 23.31
C ASP A 391 -17.29 2.35 22.77
N GLY A 392 -16.41 2.37 21.76
CA GLY A 392 -15.81 1.18 21.16
C GLY A 392 -16.58 0.59 19.98
N ASN A 393 -17.84 1.01 19.76
CA ASN A 393 -18.71 0.49 18.71
C ASN A 393 -18.80 1.43 17.50
N GLY A 394 -18.43 0.94 16.33
CA GLY A 394 -18.52 1.65 15.06
C GLY A 394 -17.30 2.50 14.75
N ALA A 395 -16.91 2.51 13.48
CA ALA A 395 -15.83 3.33 12.97
C ALA A 395 -16.14 3.88 11.57
N PHE A 396 -15.52 5.01 11.26
CA PHE A 396 -15.62 5.67 9.97
C PHE A 396 -14.23 5.96 9.41
N THR A 397 -13.85 5.28 8.33
CA THR A 397 -12.63 5.58 7.57
C THR A 397 -12.97 6.59 6.49
N ALA A 398 -12.52 7.82 6.67
CA ALA A 398 -12.77 8.92 5.74
C ALA A 398 -11.49 9.25 4.99
N ILE A 399 -11.48 9.00 3.68
CA ILE A 399 -10.38 9.32 2.78
C ILE A 399 -10.88 10.41 1.83
N GLY A 400 -10.40 11.63 2.03
CA GLY A 400 -10.86 12.82 1.33
C GLY A 400 -10.17 13.08 -0.01
N LEU A 401 -9.81 12.03 -0.77
CA LEU A 401 -9.10 12.17 -2.06
C LEU A 401 -9.93 12.93 -3.09
N THR A 402 -9.26 13.62 -4.01
CA THR A 402 -9.90 14.35 -5.11
C THR A 402 -9.92 13.53 -6.38
N ARG A 403 -11.12 13.29 -6.94
CA ARG A 403 -11.37 12.81 -8.32
C ARG A 403 -10.85 11.40 -8.65
N ILE A 404 -9.54 11.21 -8.64
CA ILE A 404 -8.88 9.99 -9.10
C ILE A 404 -8.41 9.24 -7.85
N PRO A 405 -9.12 8.19 -7.41
CA PRO A 405 -8.68 7.41 -6.27
C PRO A 405 -7.39 6.66 -6.61
N ASP A 406 -6.32 6.89 -5.87
CA ASP A 406 -5.27 5.89 -5.76
C ASP A 406 -5.78 4.78 -4.84
N ILE A 407 -6.29 3.69 -5.41
CA ILE A 407 -6.93 2.59 -4.68
C ILE A 407 -6.04 2.00 -3.59
N ARG A 408 -4.72 2.12 -3.74
CA ARG A 408 -3.72 1.67 -2.77
C ARG A 408 -3.81 2.45 -1.47
N ILE A 409 -4.21 3.73 -1.50
CA ILE A 409 -4.48 4.52 -0.29
C ILE A 409 -5.62 3.92 0.53
N THR A 410 -6.65 3.41 -0.15
CA THR A 410 -7.79 2.76 0.52
C THR A 410 -7.36 1.49 1.22
N ALA A 411 -6.60 0.64 0.51
CA ALA A 411 -6.06 -0.57 1.11
C ALA A 411 -5.13 -0.24 2.28
N LEU A 412 -4.20 0.70 2.10
CA LEU A 412 -3.30 1.14 3.14
C LEU A 412 -4.08 1.63 4.37
N ALA A 413 -5.10 2.47 4.21
CA ALA A 413 -5.90 2.97 5.33
C ALA A 413 -6.52 1.85 6.18
N LEU A 414 -7.09 0.83 5.54
CA LEU A 414 -7.66 -0.32 6.23
C LEU A 414 -6.59 -1.17 6.94
N LEU A 415 -5.46 -1.43 6.28
CA LEU A 415 -4.36 -2.20 6.87
C LEU A 415 -3.66 -1.44 8.00
N MET A 416 -3.59 -0.11 7.92
CA MET A 416 -3.12 0.76 9.00
C MET A 416 -4.02 0.70 10.24
N TYR A 417 -5.32 0.50 10.05
CA TYR A 417 -6.29 0.40 11.13
C TYR A 417 -6.30 -0.99 11.77
N TYR A 418 -6.40 -2.05 10.96
CA TYR A 418 -6.53 -3.42 11.45
C TYR A 418 -5.21 -4.12 11.77
N ARG A 419 -4.10 -3.66 11.18
CA ARG A 419 -2.75 -4.18 11.41
C ARG A 419 -2.62 -5.71 11.28
N PRO A 420 -3.11 -6.33 10.20
CA PRO A 420 -2.87 -7.77 10.02
C PRO A 420 -1.36 -8.03 9.96
N THR A 421 -0.91 -9.06 10.68
CA THR A 421 0.47 -9.53 10.63
C THR A 421 0.75 -10.16 9.28
N VAL A 422 1.91 -9.90 8.71
CA VAL A 422 2.30 -10.51 7.45
C VAL A 422 3.29 -11.64 7.70
N TYR A 423 2.87 -12.88 7.44
CA TYR A 423 3.73 -14.04 7.60
C TYR A 423 4.56 -14.25 6.33
N ARG A 424 5.89 -14.19 6.48
CA ARG A 424 6.82 -14.61 5.43
C ARG A 424 7.06 -16.11 5.59
N SER A 425 6.50 -16.92 4.71
CA SER A 425 6.74 -18.36 4.71
C SER A 425 8.10 -18.66 4.09
N GLU A 426 9.15 -18.80 4.91
CA GLU A 426 10.47 -19.21 4.38
C GLU A 426 11.23 -20.28 5.19
N PHE A 427 10.87 -20.58 6.43
CA PHE A 427 11.82 -21.30 7.29
C PHE A 427 11.71 -22.83 7.30
N GLY A 428 11.17 -23.46 6.26
CA GLY A 428 10.88 -24.91 6.28
C GLY A 428 11.47 -25.76 5.15
N ALA A 429 11.94 -25.17 4.05
CA ALA A 429 12.40 -25.92 2.89
C ALA A 429 13.93 -25.89 2.79
N SER A 430 14.58 -27.06 2.64
CA SER A 430 16.00 -27.18 2.31
C SER A 430 16.24 -26.78 0.85
N GLY A 431 17.39 -26.17 0.54
CA GLY A 431 17.76 -25.77 -0.83
C GLY A 431 17.19 -24.42 -1.28
N THR A 432 16.57 -23.64 -0.38
CA THR A 432 16.02 -22.31 -0.67
C THR A 432 16.96 -21.17 -0.32
N SER A 433 18.00 -21.43 0.48
CA SER A 433 18.98 -20.43 0.90
C SER A 433 20.38 -21.03 0.96
N ARG A 434 21.38 -20.29 0.46
CA ARG A 434 22.80 -20.65 0.53
C ARG A 434 23.57 -19.53 1.23
N LEU A 435 24.51 -19.88 2.09
CA LEU A 435 25.43 -18.91 2.70
C LEU A 435 26.65 -18.76 1.80
N VAL A 436 26.90 -17.56 1.30
CA VAL A 436 28.08 -17.26 0.50
C VAL A 436 29.08 -16.47 1.34
N THR A 437 30.32 -16.93 1.40
CA THR A 437 31.42 -16.21 2.02
C THR A 437 32.40 -15.77 0.95
N LEU A 438 32.78 -14.50 0.95
CA LEU A 438 33.84 -13.96 0.10
C LEU A 438 34.99 -13.51 0.98
N GLN A 439 36.10 -14.24 0.90
CA GLN A 439 37.37 -13.86 1.50
C GLN A 439 38.20 -13.11 0.48
N LEU A 440 38.73 -11.95 0.86
CA LEU A 440 39.62 -11.13 0.04
C LEU A 440 40.98 -11.00 0.71
N GLY A 441 42.04 -11.02 -0.10
CA GLY A 441 43.42 -10.76 0.34
C GLY A 441 44.10 -9.77 -0.57
N GLN A 442 45.01 -8.96 -0.02
CA GLN A 442 45.76 -7.99 -0.82
C GLN A 442 47.13 -8.56 -1.22
N GLN A 443 47.45 -8.54 -2.51
CA GLN A 443 48.79 -8.91 -3.01
C GLN A 443 49.64 -7.66 -3.25
N GLY A 444 50.87 -7.65 -2.72
CA GLY A 444 51.91 -6.68 -3.09
C GLY A 444 52.05 -5.42 -2.22
N GLY A 445 51.96 -5.53 -0.88
CA GLY A 445 52.27 -4.42 0.04
C GLY A 445 53.21 -4.83 1.18
N THR A 446 54.47 -4.38 1.11
CA THR A 446 55.30 -4.10 2.29
C THR A 446 55.65 -2.62 2.29
#